data_AF-A0A0G3EIY0-F1
#
_entry.id   AF-A0A0G3EIY0-F1
#
_cell.length_a   1.000
_cell.length_b   1.000
_cell.length_c   1.000
_cell.angle_alpha   90.00
_cell.angle_beta   90.00
_cell.angle_gamma   90.00
#
_symmetry.space_group_name_H-M   'P 1'
#
loop_
_entity.id
_entity.type
_entity.pdbx_description
1 polymer ?
#
loop_
_entity_poly.entity_id
_entity_poly.type
_entity_poly.pdbx_seq_one_letter_code
_entity_poly.pdbx_strand_id
1 'polypeptide(L)'
;MKRSISAGGLGLLLLATAVESVRADAVFAGFYRGGEAPEGIYTFTDPEHPFETSKRVGEWPFPGVSWQGLGFDGDHYFVINRGTSFGGTGLHEYDGATSLPLISGTDTYSDWHGIGYAHGVYYGLYHGSSLEGPGLYIFCDPADAGRTCVRICTKQTFPESVWSDVGTDGETLVFQRTDAGGGMPGLYTYDPEGDRFTRISGDETYEDWEDIGLYDADVAPLRNRTVYLVLFGGQSNALGWGYHQYLLDRGDPLAEVQNDVYLLYDIAGTGYLPENHLIKLQSGTANTVVKPHGHYPELTNTPICRFGPELSLGREVRDRISIPGVEVAVTKFAHGGTSLYDPDDWKADGTADRSADGNIYRIFQETAWRAIAALRHTYPRHDVEVLGMGWVQGESDALENRGQEYAQHLTDFIADVRATFGSDVTFALSKLSPNQVAGSTDTNRLAQWDLVLAAQESVTAADPNAAATSTTGAVYSVSAGYDEGKLHFTSGALLQIGRDLGAAIVATSGIDTDGDGLPDAWEHGFAPGTAGLSPEADFDGDGVTDGEEYRTGTDPADPDDRLRIRRDSASTGSW
;
A
#
# COMPACT_ATOMS: atom_id res chain seq x y z
N MET A 1 26.83 20.49 61.79
CA MET A 1 27.39 19.33 61.03
C MET A 1 26.76 19.39 59.64
N LYS A 2 27.44 19.89 58.59
CA LYS A 2 28.24 19.14 57.56
C LYS A 2 27.44 17.95 56.96
N ARG A 3 27.10 17.83 55.67
CA ARG A 3 27.80 17.92 54.33
C ARG A 3 26.74 18.12 53.20
N SER A 4 26.86 18.97 52.17
CA SER A 4 27.63 18.99 50.87
C SER A 4 27.14 18.12 49.68
N ILE A 5 26.46 18.78 48.70
CA ILE A 5 26.55 18.83 47.20
C ILE A 5 26.92 17.59 46.34
N SER A 6 26.10 17.29 45.29
CA SER A 6 26.39 17.30 43.81
C SER A 6 25.19 16.73 43.01
N ALA A 7 24.45 17.46 42.15
CA ALA A 7 24.70 17.90 40.76
C ALA A 7 24.68 16.78 39.70
N GLY A 8 23.74 16.88 38.73
CA GLY A 8 23.66 16.01 37.55
C GLY A 8 22.28 16.02 36.86
N GLY A 9 21.84 17.17 36.33
CA GLY A 9 20.66 17.29 35.50
C GLY A 9 20.77 18.52 34.60
N LEU A 10 20.97 18.31 33.31
CA LEU A 10 20.82 19.27 32.22
C LEU A 10 19.89 18.57 31.20
N GLY A 11 18.79 19.12 30.70
CA GLY A 11 18.36 20.52 30.62
C GLY A 11 18.21 20.87 29.14
N LEU A 12 17.01 20.69 28.58
CA LEU A 12 16.65 21.21 27.26
C LEU A 12 15.41 22.09 27.42
N LEU A 13 15.62 23.40 27.48
CA LEU A 13 14.61 24.42 27.30
C LEU A 13 15.27 25.53 26.48
N LEU A 14 14.85 25.73 25.24
CA LEU A 14 15.33 26.83 24.40
C LEU A 14 14.19 27.77 24.04
N LEU A 15 14.44 29.05 24.32
CA LEU A 15 13.61 30.22 24.07
C LEU A 15 13.61 30.58 22.58
N ALA A 16 12.44 31.00 22.09
CA ALA A 16 12.26 31.61 20.78
C ALA A 16 12.86 33.04 20.71
N THR A 17 13.66 33.30 19.68
CA THR A 17 13.68 34.57 18.93
C THR A 17 14.33 34.34 17.55
N ALA A 18 13.61 34.77 16.51
CA ALA A 18 13.89 34.75 15.06
C ALA A 18 15.32 34.43 14.59
N VAL A 19 15.43 33.31 13.86
CA VAL A 19 16.61 32.88 13.09
C VAL A 19 16.11 32.45 11.70
N GLU A 20 16.80 32.86 10.63
CA GLU A 20 16.65 32.26 9.30
C GLU A 20 16.70 30.73 9.42
N SER A 21 15.82 30.00 8.76
CA SER A 21 15.72 28.54 8.89
C SER A 21 17.04 27.84 8.56
N VAL A 22 17.83 27.52 9.59
CA VAL A 22 18.91 26.54 9.53
C VAL A 22 18.24 25.21 9.83
N ARG A 23 18.19 24.32 8.83
CA ARG A 23 17.63 22.96 8.92
C ARG A 23 18.27 22.22 10.11
N ALA A 24 17.51 21.44 10.87
CA ALA A 24 18.09 20.60 11.92
C ALA A 24 19.02 19.56 11.29
N ASP A 25 20.19 19.33 11.87
CA ASP A 25 21.24 18.53 11.24
C ASP A 25 20.89 17.03 11.27
N ALA A 26 20.97 16.37 10.11
CA ALA A 26 20.85 14.92 10.02
C ALA A 26 21.96 14.22 10.83
N VAL A 27 21.61 13.13 11.48
CA VAL A 27 22.51 12.34 12.32
C VAL A 27 22.88 11.07 11.57
N PHE A 28 24.17 10.92 11.31
CA PHE A 28 24.74 9.66 10.84
C PHE A 28 25.09 8.79 12.04
N ALA A 29 24.86 7.49 11.94
CA ALA A 29 25.30 6.50 12.90
C ALA A 29 26.17 5.45 12.20
N GLY A 30 27.22 4.98 12.84
CA GLY A 30 28.07 3.94 12.26
C GLY A 30 28.92 3.23 13.29
N PHE A 31 29.36 2.03 12.94
CA PHE A 31 30.30 1.28 13.75
C PHE A 31 31.74 1.57 13.32
N TYR A 32 32.55 2.11 14.23
CA TYR A 32 33.94 2.41 13.94
C TYR A 32 34.88 1.33 14.50
N ARG A 33 35.77 0.81 13.64
CA ARG A 33 36.77 -0.22 13.97
C ARG A 33 38.23 0.19 13.70
N GLY A 34 38.47 1.43 13.28
CA GLY A 34 39.80 1.92 12.96
C GLY A 34 40.67 2.25 14.18
N GLY A 35 41.86 2.79 13.90
CA GLY A 35 42.87 3.08 14.93
C GLY A 35 42.81 4.47 15.57
N GLU A 36 41.96 5.38 15.08
CA GLU A 36 41.94 6.79 15.45
C GLU A 36 41.10 7.07 16.72
N ALA A 37 40.16 6.20 17.03
CA ALA A 37 39.28 6.27 18.20
C ALA A 37 39.02 4.86 18.79
N PRO A 38 38.53 4.75 20.03
CA PRO A 38 38.12 3.45 20.57
C PRO A 38 37.02 2.81 19.72
N GLU A 39 37.12 1.51 19.48
CA GLU A 39 36.06 0.75 18.80
C GLU A 39 34.70 0.97 19.50
N GLY A 40 33.66 1.22 18.72
CA GLY A 40 32.33 1.47 19.25
C GLY A 40 31.38 2.08 18.23
N ILE A 41 30.13 2.26 18.65
CA ILE A 41 29.09 2.91 17.85
C ILE A 41 29.20 4.41 18.07
N TYR A 42 29.29 5.15 16.97
CA TYR A 42 29.37 6.60 16.97
C TYR A 42 28.20 7.20 16.20
N THR A 43 27.79 8.38 16.64
CA THR A 43 26.94 9.29 15.86
C THR A 43 27.77 10.50 15.44
N PHE A 44 27.52 11.08 14.28
CA PHE A 44 28.18 12.30 13.79
C PHE A 44 27.24 13.09 12.89
N THR A 45 27.52 14.38 12.66
CA THR A 45 26.63 15.29 11.90
C THR A 45 27.28 15.87 10.65
N ASP A 46 28.61 15.86 10.57
CA ASP A 46 29.36 16.29 9.39
C ASP A 46 30.07 15.09 8.75
N PRO A 47 29.61 14.60 7.58
CA PRO A 47 30.26 13.50 6.89
C PRO A 47 31.62 13.88 6.26
N GLU A 48 31.95 15.17 6.18
CA GLU A 48 33.28 15.63 5.74
C GLU A 48 34.35 15.46 6.82
N HIS A 49 33.94 15.59 8.09
CA HIS A 49 34.80 15.51 9.28
C HIS A 49 34.11 14.71 10.39
N PRO A 50 33.79 13.41 10.17
CA PRO A 50 33.01 12.61 11.10
C PRO A 50 33.59 12.62 12.52
N PHE A 51 34.91 12.56 12.71
CA PHE A 51 35.50 12.58 14.05
C PHE A 51 35.35 13.91 14.80
N GLU A 52 35.39 15.04 14.10
CA GLU A 52 35.24 16.37 14.71
C GLU A 52 33.83 16.58 15.26
N THR A 53 32.84 15.95 14.61
CA THR A 53 31.43 16.02 15.00
C THR A 53 30.92 14.76 15.70
N SER A 54 31.79 13.76 15.90
CA SER A 54 31.38 12.47 16.44
C SER A 54 31.14 12.48 17.96
N LYS A 55 30.22 11.61 18.37
CA LYS A 55 30.00 11.23 19.75
C LYS A 55 29.86 9.71 19.82
N ARG A 56 30.69 9.06 20.64
CA ARG A 56 30.51 7.64 20.97
C ARG A 56 29.25 7.47 21.79
N VAL A 57 28.32 6.66 21.31
CA VAL A 57 27.00 6.43 21.94
C VAL A 57 26.84 5.03 22.50
N GLY A 58 27.65 4.08 22.05
CA GLY A 58 27.58 2.70 22.51
C GLY A 58 28.88 1.93 22.32
N GLU A 59 28.97 0.79 22.99
CA GLU A 59 29.96 -0.24 22.67
C GLU A 59 29.33 -1.21 21.67
N TRP A 60 30.15 -1.94 20.93
CA TRP A 60 29.66 -3.07 20.15
C TRP A 60 29.59 -4.30 21.06
N PRO A 61 28.39 -4.75 21.48
CA PRO A 61 28.29 -5.83 22.45
C PRO A 61 28.49 -7.22 21.81
N PHE A 62 28.57 -7.31 20.48
CA PHE A 62 28.50 -8.57 19.76
C PHE A 62 29.89 -9.17 19.44
N PRO A 63 30.10 -10.47 19.68
CA PRO A 63 31.41 -11.10 19.49
C PRO A 63 31.74 -11.32 18.00
N GLY A 64 32.81 -10.67 17.53
CA GLY A 64 33.51 -10.98 16.27
C GLY A 64 32.78 -10.68 14.96
N VAL A 65 33.45 -10.98 13.83
CA VAL A 65 33.05 -10.71 12.42
C VAL A 65 31.73 -11.34 11.95
N SER A 66 31.05 -12.13 12.79
CA SER A 66 29.79 -12.79 12.43
C SER A 66 28.59 -11.84 12.46
N TRP A 67 28.73 -10.65 13.05
CA TRP A 67 27.71 -9.60 13.06
C TRP A 67 28.10 -8.52 12.07
N GLN A 68 27.21 -8.23 11.13
CA GLN A 68 27.40 -7.28 10.03
C GLN A 68 26.06 -6.58 9.79
N GLY A 69 26.04 -5.37 9.25
CA GLY A 69 24.80 -4.60 9.14
C GLY A 69 24.48 -3.94 10.47
N LEU A 70 24.33 -2.63 10.47
CA LEU A 70 23.88 -1.76 11.56
C LEU A 70 23.04 -0.65 10.92
N GLY A 71 21.76 -0.91 10.74
CA GLY A 71 20.80 0.16 10.45
C GLY A 71 20.49 0.96 11.70
N PHE A 72 20.03 2.19 11.52
CA PHE A 72 19.56 3.04 12.62
C PHE A 72 18.31 3.79 12.18
N ASP A 73 17.25 3.71 12.97
CA ASP A 73 15.98 4.42 12.69
C ASP A 73 15.78 5.68 13.56
N GLY A 74 16.75 6.02 14.41
CA GLY A 74 16.64 7.07 15.43
C GLY A 74 16.61 6.54 16.86
N ASP A 75 16.04 5.35 17.08
CA ASP A 75 15.82 4.76 18.39
C ASP A 75 16.41 3.34 18.53
N HIS A 76 16.37 2.55 17.46
CA HIS A 76 16.78 1.15 17.39
C HIS A 76 17.90 0.93 16.37
N TYR A 77 18.69 -0.10 16.65
CA TYR A 77 19.71 -0.59 15.74
C TYR A 77 19.30 -1.92 15.11
N PHE A 78 19.50 -2.07 13.81
CA PHE A 78 19.17 -3.29 13.08
C PHE A 78 20.45 -4.04 12.70
N VAL A 79 20.62 -5.25 13.23
CA VAL A 79 21.87 -6.00 13.09
C VAL A 79 21.66 -7.36 12.45
N ILE A 80 22.52 -7.74 11.49
CA ILE A 80 22.48 -9.05 10.84
C ILE A 80 23.46 -9.99 11.54
N ASN A 81 22.94 -11.09 12.05
CA ASN A 81 23.72 -12.20 12.55
C ASN A 81 23.96 -13.22 11.42
N ARG A 82 25.22 -13.43 11.04
CA ARG A 82 25.64 -14.49 10.11
C ARG A 82 26.19 -15.71 10.84
N GLY A 83 26.20 -15.69 12.18
CA GLY A 83 26.69 -16.76 13.05
C GLY A 83 25.57 -17.58 13.72
N THR A 84 25.98 -18.57 14.51
CA THR A 84 25.07 -19.42 15.30
C THR A 84 24.92 -18.96 16.76
N SER A 85 25.54 -17.83 17.13
CA SER A 85 25.43 -17.22 18.46
C SER A 85 24.11 -16.44 18.61
N PHE A 86 23.71 -16.14 19.86
CA PHE A 86 22.55 -15.30 20.23
C PHE A 86 21.25 -15.53 19.41
N GLY A 87 20.82 -16.78 19.26
CA GLY A 87 19.50 -17.09 18.68
C GLY A 87 19.52 -17.54 17.21
N GLY A 88 20.68 -17.51 16.53
CA GLY A 88 20.83 -18.01 15.17
C GLY A 88 20.96 -16.92 14.11
N THR A 89 21.16 -17.30 12.86
CA THR A 89 21.36 -16.36 11.74
C THR A 89 20.08 -15.60 11.42
N GLY A 90 20.20 -14.32 11.07
CA GLY A 90 19.06 -13.50 10.64
C GLY A 90 19.20 -12.03 11.01
N LEU A 91 18.13 -11.27 10.80
CA LEU A 91 18.00 -9.87 11.18
C LEU A 91 17.47 -9.78 12.61
N HIS A 92 18.13 -8.96 13.42
CA HIS A 92 17.75 -8.67 14.80
C HIS A 92 17.59 -7.17 15.02
N GLU A 93 16.73 -6.82 15.97
CA GLU A 93 16.57 -5.45 16.46
C GLU A 93 17.28 -5.32 17.82
N TYR A 94 18.00 -4.22 18.03
CA TYR A 94 18.77 -3.96 19.24
C TYR A 94 18.46 -2.57 19.80
N ASP A 95 18.02 -2.52 21.06
CA ASP A 95 17.58 -1.31 21.76
C ASP A 95 18.70 -0.59 22.54
N GLY A 96 19.95 -1.04 22.42
CA GLY A 96 21.08 -0.50 23.18
C GLY A 96 21.12 -0.91 24.66
N ALA A 97 20.12 -1.63 25.18
CA ALA A 97 19.98 -1.88 26.61
C ALA A 97 20.11 -3.36 26.97
N THR A 98 19.28 -4.26 26.43
CA THR A 98 19.33 -5.69 26.83
C THR A 98 18.69 -6.72 25.90
N SER A 99 17.86 -6.33 24.92
CA SER A 99 17.13 -7.30 24.07
C SER A 99 17.68 -7.37 22.65
N LEU A 100 17.61 -8.57 22.07
CA LEU A 100 18.03 -8.83 20.69
C LEU A 100 17.03 -9.76 19.96
N PRO A 101 15.74 -9.37 19.85
CA PRO A 101 14.74 -10.17 19.16
C PRO A 101 15.14 -10.48 17.71
N LEU A 102 14.94 -11.73 17.29
CA LEU A 102 15.04 -12.15 15.89
C LEU A 102 13.76 -11.70 15.18
N ILE A 103 13.90 -10.86 14.15
CA ILE A 103 12.76 -10.32 13.38
C ILE A 103 12.71 -10.87 11.95
N SER A 104 13.77 -11.54 11.47
CA SER A 104 13.79 -12.12 10.13
C SER A 104 12.96 -13.39 9.94
N GLY A 105 12.26 -13.87 10.96
CA GLY A 105 11.47 -15.10 10.87
C GLY A 105 12.32 -16.28 10.36
N THR A 106 12.01 -16.76 9.15
CA THR A 106 12.78 -17.84 8.49
C THR A 106 13.77 -17.36 7.43
N ASP A 107 13.80 -16.07 7.10
CA ASP A 107 14.73 -15.50 6.14
C ASP A 107 16.16 -15.42 6.68
N THR A 108 17.14 -15.74 5.84
CA THR A 108 18.55 -15.90 6.26
C THR A 108 19.36 -14.62 6.22
N TYR A 109 18.92 -13.60 5.47
CA TYR A 109 19.62 -12.33 5.27
C TYR A 109 21.09 -12.46 4.78
N SER A 110 21.49 -13.61 4.26
CA SER A 110 22.89 -13.90 3.91
C SER A 110 23.43 -13.03 2.78
N ASP A 111 22.55 -12.63 1.88
CA ASP A 111 22.87 -11.81 0.69
C ASP A 111 22.51 -10.32 0.90
N TRP A 112 22.07 -9.95 2.10
CA TRP A 112 21.63 -8.59 2.44
C TRP A 112 22.72 -7.84 3.22
N HIS A 113 22.85 -6.55 2.90
CA HIS A 113 23.82 -5.61 3.45
C HIS A 113 23.16 -4.24 3.63
N GLY A 114 23.64 -3.45 4.60
CA GLY A 114 23.09 -2.13 4.87
C GLY A 114 21.60 -2.12 5.13
N ILE A 115 21.15 -3.03 5.99
CA ILE A 115 19.74 -3.08 6.37
C ILE A 115 19.48 -1.97 7.37
N GLY A 116 18.50 -1.12 7.08
CA GLY A 116 17.94 -0.20 8.06
C GLY A 116 16.43 -0.09 7.93
N TYR A 117 15.87 0.79 8.75
CA TYR A 117 14.43 1.03 8.82
C TYR A 117 14.19 2.53 8.82
N ALA A 118 13.35 2.97 7.90
CA ALA A 118 12.96 4.37 7.79
C ALA A 118 11.55 4.44 7.24
N HIS A 119 10.75 5.38 7.76
CA HIS A 119 9.42 5.65 7.24
C HIS A 119 8.51 4.41 7.12
N GLY A 120 8.56 3.50 8.11
CA GLY A 120 7.67 2.32 8.11
C GLY A 120 8.13 1.18 7.20
N VAL A 121 9.29 1.28 6.55
CA VAL A 121 9.83 0.25 5.67
C VAL A 121 11.27 -0.06 6.03
N TYR A 122 11.65 -1.31 5.82
CA TYR A 122 13.04 -1.72 5.79
C TYR A 122 13.60 -1.44 4.40
N TYR A 123 14.91 -1.19 4.34
CA TYR A 123 15.65 -1.04 3.11
C TYR A 123 16.96 -1.81 3.20
N GLY A 124 17.55 -2.16 2.06
CA GLY A 124 18.90 -2.69 2.04
C GLY A 124 19.41 -3.09 0.67
N LEU A 125 20.72 -3.25 0.58
CA LEU A 125 21.40 -3.77 -0.60
C LEU A 125 21.33 -5.29 -0.58
N TYR A 126 20.78 -5.85 -1.65
CA TYR A 126 20.75 -7.28 -1.90
C TYR A 126 21.77 -7.62 -2.99
N HIS A 127 22.66 -8.57 -2.73
CA HIS A 127 23.72 -8.98 -3.65
C HIS A 127 23.53 -10.38 -4.25
N GLY A 128 22.46 -11.08 -3.86
CA GLY A 128 22.17 -12.43 -4.33
C GLY A 128 21.45 -12.46 -5.69
N SER A 129 20.96 -13.65 -6.03
CA SER A 129 20.31 -13.91 -7.33
C SER A 129 18.87 -14.44 -7.22
N SER A 130 18.31 -14.58 -6.01
CA SER A 130 16.94 -15.09 -5.82
C SER A 130 15.85 -14.05 -6.05
N LEU A 131 16.20 -12.76 -6.00
CA LEU A 131 15.33 -11.65 -6.38
C LEU A 131 15.53 -11.27 -7.86
N GLU A 132 15.20 -10.05 -8.25
CA GLU A 132 15.48 -9.47 -9.59
C GLU A 132 16.98 -9.16 -9.82
N GLY A 133 17.86 -9.91 -9.14
CA GLY A 133 19.30 -9.73 -9.10
C GLY A 133 19.79 -8.67 -8.10
N PRO A 134 21.10 -8.37 -8.10
CA PRO A 134 21.68 -7.41 -7.17
C PRO A 134 21.07 -6.02 -7.32
N GLY A 135 20.74 -5.37 -6.20
CA GLY A 135 20.02 -4.10 -6.22
C GLY A 135 19.74 -3.53 -4.83
N LEU A 136 19.17 -2.33 -4.81
CA LEU A 136 18.58 -1.74 -3.62
C LEU A 136 17.10 -2.12 -3.55
N TYR A 137 16.68 -2.63 -2.40
CA TYR A 137 15.31 -3.10 -2.17
C TYR A 137 14.74 -2.45 -0.92
N ILE A 138 13.41 -2.30 -0.91
CA ILE A 138 12.63 -1.88 0.26
C ILE A 138 11.52 -2.89 0.51
N PHE A 139 11.14 -3.12 1.77
CA PHE A 139 10.13 -4.11 2.16
C PHE A 139 9.45 -3.74 3.47
N CYS A 140 8.23 -4.24 3.69
CA CYS A 140 7.48 -3.99 4.93
C CYS A 140 7.64 -5.11 5.97
N ASP A 141 7.84 -6.36 5.53
CA ASP A 141 7.91 -7.51 6.43
C ASP A 141 9.31 -8.11 6.44
N PRO A 142 10.08 -7.95 7.53
CA PRO A 142 11.42 -8.53 7.63
C PRO A 142 11.40 -10.06 7.73
N ALA A 143 10.28 -10.69 8.10
CA ALA A 143 10.15 -12.14 8.19
C ALA A 143 10.02 -12.85 6.83
N ASP A 144 9.71 -12.09 5.78
CA ASP A 144 9.55 -12.56 4.40
C ASP A 144 9.99 -11.45 3.42
N ALA A 145 11.17 -10.90 3.66
CA ALA A 145 11.71 -9.76 2.91
C ALA A 145 11.78 -10.09 1.42
N GLY A 146 12.20 -11.31 1.07
CA GLY A 146 12.33 -11.72 -0.32
C GLY A 146 11.02 -11.72 -1.11
N ARG A 147 9.87 -11.94 -0.45
CA ARG A 147 8.56 -11.86 -1.09
C ARG A 147 7.87 -10.52 -0.88
N THR A 148 8.21 -9.73 0.12
CA THR A 148 7.54 -8.43 0.35
C THR A 148 8.33 -7.24 -0.17
N CYS A 149 9.50 -7.47 -0.78
CA CYS A 149 10.33 -6.40 -1.30
C CYS A 149 9.95 -5.93 -2.71
N VAL A 150 10.26 -4.67 -2.97
CA VAL A 150 10.30 -4.07 -4.31
C VAL A 150 11.68 -3.48 -4.56
N ARG A 151 12.18 -3.67 -5.79
CA ARG A 151 13.44 -3.08 -6.23
C ARG A 151 13.26 -1.59 -6.53
N ILE A 152 14.14 -0.77 -5.98
CA ILE A 152 14.21 0.67 -6.27
C ILE A 152 15.54 1.03 -6.95
N CYS A 153 15.66 2.27 -7.42
CA CYS A 153 16.85 2.75 -8.14
C CYS A 153 17.22 1.86 -9.35
N THR A 154 16.22 1.43 -10.11
CA THR A 154 16.35 0.39 -11.16
C THR A 154 17.24 0.76 -12.35
N LYS A 155 17.66 2.03 -12.47
CA LYS A 155 18.62 2.49 -13.49
C LYS A 155 20.09 2.22 -13.11
N GLN A 156 20.35 1.95 -11.83
CA GLN A 156 21.69 1.71 -11.30
C GLN A 156 21.95 0.24 -11.00
N THR A 157 23.24 -0.11 -10.94
CA THR A 157 23.70 -1.40 -10.45
C THR A 157 24.45 -1.23 -9.13
N PHE A 158 24.24 -2.18 -8.23
CA PHE A 158 24.83 -2.18 -6.90
C PHE A 158 25.73 -3.41 -6.71
N PRO A 159 26.91 -3.46 -7.37
CA PRO A 159 27.85 -4.55 -7.13
C PRO A 159 28.47 -4.43 -5.74
N GLU A 160 28.48 -5.54 -4.99
CA GLU A 160 29.05 -5.65 -3.63
C GLU A 160 30.48 -5.11 -3.53
N SER A 161 31.27 -5.25 -4.59
CA SER A 161 32.64 -4.74 -4.60
C SER A 161 32.70 -3.22 -4.51
N VAL A 162 31.70 -2.48 -5.00
CA VAL A 162 31.68 -1.01 -5.09
C VAL A 162 30.83 -0.39 -3.98
N TRP A 163 29.65 -0.96 -3.71
CA TRP A 163 28.70 -0.44 -2.73
C TRP A 163 28.58 -1.43 -1.59
N SER A 164 29.17 -1.07 -0.44
CA SER A 164 29.21 -1.94 0.72
C SER A 164 27.97 -1.80 1.59
N ASP A 165 27.29 -0.65 1.51
CA ASP A 165 26.31 -0.26 2.52
C ASP A 165 25.40 0.91 2.08
N VAL A 166 24.26 1.08 2.76
CA VAL A 166 23.24 2.10 2.50
C VAL A 166 22.56 2.58 3.80
N GLY A 167 22.23 3.87 3.87
CA GLY A 167 21.44 4.51 4.91
C GLY A 167 20.37 5.44 4.32
N THR A 168 19.26 5.67 5.03
CA THR A 168 18.25 6.67 4.62
C THR A 168 17.42 7.19 5.76
N ASP A 169 17.06 8.47 5.70
CA ASP A 169 16.06 9.12 6.55
C ASP A 169 14.63 9.02 5.99
N GLY A 170 14.45 8.37 4.83
CA GLY A 170 13.21 8.28 4.08
C GLY A 170 13.20 9.15 2.82
N GLU A 171 13.88 10.30 2.82
CA GLU A 171 14.01 11.20 1.66
C GLU A 171 15.34 11.01 0.92
N THR A 172 16.42 10.85 1.66
CA THR A 172 17.80 10.84 1.16
C THR A 172 18.41 9.46 1.31
N LEU A 173 18.83 8.87 0.19
CA LEU A 173 19.66 7.66 0.21
C LEU A 173 21.14 8.04 0.25
N VAL A 174 21.85 7.53 1.25
CA VAL A 174 23.30 7.63 1.40
C VAL A 174 23.92 6.26 1.21
N PHE A 175 24.96 6.17 0.39
CA PHE A 175 25.66 4.93 0.09
C PHE A 175 27.12 5.05 0.49
N GLN A 176 27.64 3.99 1.08
CA GLN A 176 29.06 3.84 1.28
C GLN A 176 29.69 3.20 0.05
N ARG A 177 30.69 3.89 -0.51
CA ARG A 177 31.45 3.44 -1.67
C ARG A 177 32.86 3.04 -1.28
N THR A 178 33.33 1.92 -1.81
CA THR A 178 34.72 1.47 -1.71
C THR A 178 35.61 2.11 -2.79
N ASP A 179 36.91 1.82 -2.75
CA ASP A 179 37.87 2.20 -3.80
C ASP A 179 37.76 1.31 -5.07
N ALA A 180 36.98 0.24 -5.01
CA ALA A 180 36.82 -0.68 -6.12
C ALA A 180 36.11 -0.02 -7.31
N GLY A 181 36.50 -0.41 -8.52
CA GLY A 181 35.94 0.14 -9.76
C GLY A 181 36.42 1.54 -10.12
N GLY A 182 37.48 2.05 -9.47
CA GLY A 182 38.19 3.28 -9.88
C GLY A 182 37.52 4.59 -9.49
N GLY A 183 36.60 4.57 -8.52
CA GLY A 183 36.02 5.77 -7.90
C GLY A 183 36.73 6.16 -6.61
N MET A 184 36.41 7.35 -6.07
CA MET A 184 36.89 7.76 -4.75
C MET A 184 36.07 7.06 -3.67
N PRO A 185 36.69 6.42 -2.66
CA PRO A 185 35.95 5.88 -1.52
C PRO A 185 35.29 7.01 -0.71
N GLY A 186 34.21 6.68 -0.02
CA GLY A 186 33.48 7.63 0.84
C GLY A 186 31.96 7.49 0.80
N LEU A 187 31.28 8.50 1.33
CA LEU A 187 29.81 8.57 1.34
C LEU A 187 29.27 9.33 0.14
N TYR A 188 28.18 8.82 -0.43
CA TYR A 188 27.52 9.36 -1.61
C TYR A 188 26.02 9.46 -1.39
N THR A 189 25.43 10.60 -1.70
CA THR A 189 23.97 10.71 -1.88
C THR A 189 23.58 10.31 -3.30
N TYR A 190 22.42 9.67 -3.47
CA TYR A 190 21.86 9.37 -4.78
C TYR A 190 20.66 10.26 -5.10
N ASP A 191 20.70 10.88 -6.27
CA ASP A 191 19.58 11.60 -6.88
C ASP A 191 18.87 10.67 -7.88
N PRO A 192 17.65 10.18 -7.57
CA PRO A 192 16.91 9.26 -8.43
C PRO A 192 16.36 9.91 -9.72
N GLU A 193 16.11 11.21 -9.73
CA GLU A 193 15.63 11.92 -10.91
C GLU A 193 16.77 12.13 -11.92
N GLY A 194 17.91 12.61 -11.42
CA GLY A 194 19.13 12.84 -12.19
C GLY A 194 19.94 11.58 -12.46
N ASP A 195 19.59 10.45 -11.83
CA ASP A 195 20.31 9.17 -11.90
C ASP A 195 21.80 9.33 -11.57
N ARG A 196 22.09 10.06 -10.47
CA ARG A 196 23.44 10.57 -10.19
C ARG A 196 23.84 10.41 -8.73
N PHE A 197 25.04 9.90 -8.51
CA PHE A 197 25.70 9.89 -7.20
C PHE A 197 26.54 11.15 -7.00
N THR A 198 26.43 11.76 -5.81
CA THR A 198 27.23 12.93 -5.40
C THR A 198 27.95 12.60 -4.11
N ARG A 199 29.28 12.75 -4.09
CA ARG A 199 30.08 12.51 -2.89
C ARG A 199 29.79 13.60 -1.86
N ILE A 200 29.58 13.20 -0.62
CA ILE A 200 29.34 14.10 0.53
C ILE A 200 30.43 14.00 1.60
N SER A 201 31.30 12.98 1.54
CA SER A 201 32.41 12.87 2.47
C SER A 201 33.66 13.65 2.01
N GLY A 202 34.50 13.99 2.99
CA GLY A 202 35.80 14.64 2.82
C GLY A 202 36.89 13.66 2.40
N ASP A 203 38.17 13.99 2.58
CA ASP A 203 39.28 13.10 2.20
C ASP A 203 39.44 11.87 3.12
N GLU A 204 38.72 11.84 4.24
CA GLU A 204 38.67 10.70 5.16
C GLU A 204 38.10 9.45 4.47
N THR A 205 38.77 8.32 4.67
CA THR A 205 38.30 7.03 4.16
C THR A 205 37.28 6.45 5.12
N TYR A 206 36.09 6.16 4.60
CA TYR A 206 35.05 5.46 5.36
C TYR A 206 35.33 3.95 5.46
N GLU A 207 36.53 3.48 5.14
CA GLU A 207 36.89 2.04 5.16
C GLU A 207 36.86 1.43 6.56
N ASP A 208 37.14 2.23 7.59
CA ASP A 208 37.10 1.83 9.00
C ASP A 208 35.71 2.00 9.64
N TRP A 209 34.78 2.62 8.89
CA TRP A 209 33.39 2.78 9.28
C TRP A 209 32.57 1.67 8.61
N GLU A 210 31.83 0.92 9.40
CA GLU A 210 30.88 -0.06 8.90
C GLU A 210 29.47 0.43 9.21
N ASP A 211 28.55 0.12 8.31
CA ASP A 211 27.11 0.16 8.59
C ASP A 211 26.58 1.55 8.99
N ILE A 212 26.60 2.46 8.03
CA ILE A 212 26.17 3.86 8.10
C ILE A 212 24.63 3.96 8.02
N GLY A 213 24.03 4.25 9.17
CA GLY A 213 22.65 4.73 9.27
C GLY A 213 22.55 6.25 9.06
N LEU A 214 21.38 6.70 8.61
CA LEU A 214 21.02 8.12 8.49
C LEU A 214 19.67 8.35 9.15
N TYR A 215 19.58 9.35 10.02
CA TYR A 215 18.33 9.75 10.65
C TYR A 215 18.17 11.27 10.61
N ASP A 216 16.98 11.73 10.22
CA ASP A 216 16.59 13.15 10.28
C ASP A 216 15.29 13.31 11.07
N ALA A 217 15.38 13.98 12.23
CA ALA A 217 14.27 14.24 13.13
C ALA A 217 13.26 15.24 12.56
N ASP A 218 13.63 16.04 11.56
CA ASP A 218 12.73 16.98 10.89
C ASP A 218 11.92 16.30 9.76
N VAL A 219 12.39 15.16 9.23
CA VAL A 219 11.67 14.37 8.20
C VAL A 219 10.65 13.43 8.84
N ALA A 220 10.94 12.89 10.03
CA ALA A 220 10.05 11.97 10.75
C ALA A 220 8.61 12.48 11.06
N PRO A 221 8.35 13.79 11.33
CA PRO A 221 7.03 14.30 11.73
C PRO A 221 6.32 15.20 10.70
N LEU A 222 6.80 15.38 9.46
CA LEU A 222 6.14 16.25 8.45
C LEU A 222 4.91 15.64 7.74
N ARG A 223 4.33 14.58 8.30
CA ARG A 223 3.20 13.85 7.72
C ARG A 223 1.91 14.64 7.91
N ASN A 224 1.59 15.48 6.94
CA ASN A 224 0.31 16.17 6.86
C ASN A 224 -0.42 15.90 5.54
N ARG A 225 -0.02 14.83 4.84
CA ARG A 225 -0.58 14.40 3.57
C ARG A 225 -0.77 12.89 3.58
N THR A 226 -1.68 12.42 2.74
CA THR A 226 -2.08 11.01 2.74
C THR A 226 -2.05 10.45 1.32
N VAL A 227 -1.59 9.22 1.22
CA VAL A 227 -1.77 8.35 0.07
C VAL A 227 -2.80 7.29 0.46
N TYR A 228 -3.96 7.32 -0.19
CA TYR A 228 -4.96 6.27 -0.03
C TYR A 228 -4.68 5.11 -0.98
N LEU A 229 -4.38 3.95 -0.40
CA LEU A 229 -4.23 2.69 -1.11
C LEU A 229 -5.55 1.91 -1.10
N VAL A 230 -6.02 1.52 -2.27
CA VAL A 230 -7.15 0.60 -2.44
C VAL A 230 -6.62 -0.77 -2.82
N LEU A 231 -6.95 -1.79 -2.03
CA LEU A 231 -6.67 -3.18 -2.36
C LEU A 231 -7.72 -3.68 -3.36
N PHE A 232 -7.31 -4.52 -4.30
CA PHE A 232 -8.24 -5.13 -5.25
C PHE A 232 -7.89 -6.58 -5.51
N GLY A 233 -8.86 -7.47 -5.32
CA GLY A 233 -8.65 -8.90 -5.52
C GLY A 233 -9.90 -9.69 -5.87
N GLY A 234 -9.69 -11.00 -6.06
CA GLY A 234 -10.73 -11.95 -6.37
C GLY A 234 -10.29 -12.99 -7.41
N GLN A 235 -11.25 -13.47 -8.19
CA GLN A 235 -11.02 -14.53 -9.18
C GLN A 235 -10.98 -14.00 -10.63
N SER A 236 -11.43 -14.81 -11.60
CA SER A 236 -11.30 -14.52 -13.03
C SER A 236 -11.98 -13.22 -13.47
N ASN A 237 -13.06 -12.78 -12.82
CA ASN A 237 -13.69 -11.49 -13.10
C ASN A 237 -12.95 -10.30 -12.46
N ALA A 238 -12.24 -10.49 -11.33
CA ALA A 238 -11.30 -9.52 -10.79
C ALA A 238 -10.03 -9.42 -11.67
N LEU A 239 -9.51 -10.57 -12.12
CA LEU A 239 -8.37 -10.61 -13.04
C LEU A 239 -8.68 -9.83 -14.32
N GLY A 240 -9.88 -9.98 -14.85
CA GLY A 240 -10.41 -9.16 -15.93
C GLY A 240 -10.26 -9.76 -17.31
N TRP A 241 -11.31 -9.57 -18.10
CA TRP A 241 -11.39 -9.99 -19.51
C TRP A 241 -11.73 -8.79 -20.43
N GLY A 242 -11.60 -7.58 -19.91
CA GLY A 242 -11.87 -6.35 -20.64
C GLY A 242 -10.81 -6.13 -21.72
N TYR A 243 -11.22 -5.61 -22.87
CA TYR A 243 -10.33 -5.34 -24.00
C TYR A 243 -9.97 -3.86 -24.04
N HIS A 244 -8.68 -3.52 -24.04
CA HIS A 244 -8.25 -2.12 -24.23
C HIS A 244 -8.83 -1.50 -25.51
N GLN A 245 -8.95 -2.27 -26.60
CA GLN A 245 -9.58 -1.80 -27.84
C GLN A 245 -11.03 -1.32 -27.64
N TYR A 246 -11.77 -1.92 -26.71
CA TYR A 246 -13.11 -1.44 -26.37
C TYR A 246 -13.08 0.02 -25.90
N LEU A 247 -12.06 0.41 -25.14
CA LEU A 247 -11.89 1.78 -24.65
C LEU A 247 -11.60 2.72 -25.83
N LEU A 248 -10.68 2.34 -26.73
CA LEU A 248 -10.35 3.09 -27.93
C LEU A 248 -11.58 3.29 -28.84
N ASP A 249 -12.33 2.23 -29.11
CA ASP A 249 -13.52 2.25 -29.99
C ASP A 249 -14.63 3.16 -29.43
N ARG A 250 -14.68 3.31 -28.10
CA ARG A 250 -15.64 4.15 -27.39
C ARG A 250 -15.15 5.57 -27.16
N GLY A 251 -13.87 5.85 -27.40
CA GLY A 251 -13.24 7.10 -26.96
C GLY A 251 -13.28 7.28 -25.45
N ASP A 252 -13.20 6.18 -24.70
CA ASP A 252 -13.21 6.21 -23.23
C ASP A 252 -11.84 6.74 -22.73
N PRO A 253 -11.81 7.76 -21.84
CA PRO A 253 -10.56 8.31 -21.30
C PRO A 253 -9.66 7.29 -20.60
N LEU A 254 -10.22 6.16 -20.12
CA LEU A 254 -9.46 5.07 -19.51
C LEU A 254 -8.59 4.29 -20.53
N ALA A 255 -8.71 4.57 -21.83
CA ALA A 255 -7.74 4.12 -22.82
C ALA A 255 -6.35 4.74 -22.57
N GLU A 256 -6.28 5.92 -21.96
CA GLU A 256 -5.03 6.62 -21.69
C GLU A 256 -4.50 6.31 -20.28
N VAL A 257 -3.21 6.58 -20.06
CA VAL A 257 -2.58 6.46 -18.74
C VAL A 257 -3.16 7.51 -17.78
N GLN A 258 -3.61 7.07 -16.61
CA GLN A 258 -4.13 7.94 -15.56
C GLN A 258 -2.97 8.41 -14.67
N ASN A 259 -2.47 9.62 -14.93
CA ASN A 259 -1.22 10.12 -14.30
C ASN A 259 -1.36 10.48 -12.81
N ASP A 260 -2.56 10.59 -12.30
CA ASP A 260 -2.93 10.96 -10.93
C ASP A 260 -3.33 9.75 -10.06
N VAL A 261 -3.22 8.53 -10.60
CA VAL A 261 -3.47 7.28 -9.85
C VAL A 261 -2.33 6.31 -10.05
N TYR A 262 -1.78 5.78 -8.96
CA TYR A 262 -0.77 4.74 -9.00
C TYR A 262 -1.38 3.34 -9.02
N LEU A 263 -0.65 2.38 -9.56
CA LEU A 263 -1.01 0.98 -9.62
C LEU A 263 0.22 0.12 -9.36
N LEU A 264 0.07 -0.88 -8.50
CA LEU A 264 1.00 -2.02 -8.42
C LEU A 264 0.19 -3.30 -8.58
N TYR A 265 0.73 -4.30 -9.29
CA TYR A 265 0.01 -5.55 -9.48
C TYR A 265 0.95 -6.74 -9.65
N ASP A 266 0.39 -7.93 -9.42
CA ASP A 266 1.02 -9.23 -9.67
C ASP A 266 -0.03 -10.16 -10.33
N ILE A 267 0.32 -10.77 -11.47
CA ILE A 267 -0.53 -11.77 -12.17
C ILE A 267 0.31 -12.96 -12.66
N ALA A 268 1.37 -13.29 -11.92
CA ALA A 268 2.24 -14.44 -12.15
C ALA A 268 2.85 -14.52 -13.56
N GLY A 269 3.36 -13.40 -14.08
CA GLY A 269 4.16 -13.33 -15.31
C GLY A 269 3.36 -13.43 -16.61
N THR A 270 2.04 -13.22 -16.55
CA THR A 270 1.16 -13.27 -17.74
C THR A 270 0.71 -11.90 -18.23
N GLY A 271 1.13 -10.84 -17.55
CA GLY A 271 0.78 -9.45 -17.84
C GLY A 271 1.54 -8.82 -18.99
N TYR A 272 1.03 -7.67 -19.46
CA TYR A 272 1.71 -6.87 -20.48
C TYR A 272 2.62 -5.79 -19.87
N LEU A 273 2.30 -5.33 -18.66
CA LEU A 273 3.06 -4.30 -17.96
C LEU A 273 4.12 -4.94 -17.02
N PRO A 274 5.02 -4.15 -16.43
CA PRO A 274 5.94 -4.65 -15.41
C PRO A 274 5.18 -4.99 -14.11
N GLU A 275 5.21 -6.26 -13.72
CA GLU A 275 4.66 -6.74 -12.44
C GLU A 275 5.57 -6.31 -11.27
N ASN A 276 5.03 -6.20 -10.06
CA ASN A 276 5.77 -5.82 -8.84
C ASN A 276 6.48 -4.45 -8.90
N HIS A 277 6.11 -3.59 -9.86
CA HIS A 277 6.58 -2.22 -9.95
C HIS A 277 5.42 -1.24 -9.78
N LEU A 278 5.69 -0.12 -9.11
CA LEU A 278 4.75 0.97 -9.01
C LEU A 278 4.70 1.73 -10.34
N ILE A 279 3.55 1.70 -10.99
CA ILE A 279 3.28 2.35 -12.28
C ILE A 279 2.07 3.27 -12.16
N LYS A 280 1.76 4.01 -13.23
CA LYS A 280 0.51 4.76 -13.33
C LYS A 280 -0.62 3.84 -13.80
N LEU A 281 -1.82 4.04 -13.26
CA LEU A 281 -3.01 3.25 -13.56
C LEU A 281 -3.31 3.29 -15.06
N GLN A 282 -3.37 2.11 -15.68
CA GLN A 282 -3.62 1.91 -17.10
C GLN A 282 -4.04 0.45 -17.34
N SER A 283 -4.68 0.18 -18.48
CA SER A 283 -4.95 -1.20 -18.91
C SER A 283 -3.66 -1.96 -19.22
N GLY A 284 -3.67 -3.29 -19.10
CA GLY A 284 -2.51 -4.17 -19.36
C GLY A 284 -2.20 -5.11 -18.19
N THR A 285 -2.97 -4.99 -17.11
CA THR A 285 -2.89 -5.68 -15.82
C THR A 285 -3.76 -6.92 -15.72
N ALA A 286 -4.05 -7.55 -16.85
CA ALA A 286 -4.85 -8.77 -16.93
C ALA A 286 -4.19 -9.78 -17.89
N ASN A 287 -4.73 -11.00 -17.90
CA ASN A 287 -4.16 -12.11 -18.66
C ASN A 287 -4.08 -11.82 -20.18
N THR A 288 -2.91 -12.06 -20.77
CA THR A 288 -2.64 -11.87 -22.20
C THR A 288 -3.09 -13.03 -23.11
N VAL A 289 -3.63 -14.12 -22.55
CA VAL A 289 -4.11 -15.30 -23.30
C VAL A 289 -5.22 -14.91 -24.28
N VAL A 290 -4.88 -15.06 -25.57
CA VAL A 290 -5.78 -14.94 -26.71
C VAL A 290 -6.49 -16.27 -26.91
N LYS A 291 -7.83 -16.29 -26.81
CA LYS A 291 -8.64 -17.43 -27.29
C LYS A 291 -8.99 -17.23 -28.78
N PRO A 292 -9.16 -18.30 -29.59
CA PRO A 292 -9.29 -18.23 -31.04
C PRO A 292 -10.41 -17.31 -31.59
N HIS A 293 -10.32 -16.99 -32.88
CA HIS A 293 -11.23 -16.05 -33.55
C HIS A 293 -12.71 -16.45 -33.46
N GLY A 294 -13.58 -15.48 -33.15
CA GLY A 294 -15.03 -15.64 -33.31
C GLY A 294 -15.90 -14.47 -32.87
N HIS A 295 -15.53 -13.70 -31.84
CA HIS A 295 -16.48 -12.74 -31.23
C HIS A 295 -15.87 -11.44 -30.67
N TYR A 296 -15.19 -10.66 -31.51
CA TYR A 296 -15.31 -9.18 -31.56
C TYR A 296 -14.76 -8.77 -32.95
N PRO A 297 -15.38 -7.83 -33.69
CA PRO A 297 -15.03 -7.62 -35.08
C PRO A 297 -13.69 -6.87 -35.17
N GLU A 298 -12.73 -7.45 -35.88
CA GLU A 298 -11.58 -6.75 -36.48
C GLU A 298 -10.44 -6.27 -35.56
N LEU A 299 -10.07 -7.02 -34.51
CA LEU A 299 -8.76 -6.83 -33.88
C LEU A 299 -7.64 -7.43 -34.76
N THR A 300 -7.02 -6.57 -35.57
CA THR A 300 -5.87 -6.93 -36.41
C THR A 300 -4.59 -7.07 -35.58
N ASN A 301 -4.15 -8.31 -35.37
CA ASN A 301 -2.73 -8.70 -35.22
C ASN A 301 -1.81 -8.00 -34.18
N THR A 302 -2.31 -7.44 -33.07
CA THR A 302 -1.45 -6.93 -31.98
C THR A 302 -1.81 -7.58 -30.64
N PRO A 303 -0.86 -7.75 -29.69
CA PRO A 303 -1.14 -8.46 -28.44
C PRO A 303 -2.28 -7.79 -27.68
N ILE A 304 -3.20 -8.60 -27.16
CA ILE A 304 -4.42 -8.12 -26.52
C ILE A 304 -4.04 -7.56 -25.15
N CYS A 305 -3.96 -6.24 -25.05
CA CYS A 305 -3.91 -5.53 -23.78
C CYS A 305 -5.30 -5.65 -23.10
N ARG A 306 -5.35 -6.26 -21.91
CA ARG A 306 -6.58 -6.49 -21.15
C ARG A 306 -6.60 -5.74 -19.83
N PHE A 307 -7.80 -5.58 -19.28
CA PHE A 307 -8.02 -4.96 -17.97
C PHE A 307 -9.14 -5.67 -17.20
N GLY A 308 -9.17 -5.47 -15.88
CA GLY A 308 -10.30 -5.82 -15.02
C GLY A 308 -10.96 -4.58 -14.40
N PRO A 309 -11.84 -4.78 -13.41
CA PRO A 309 -12.54 -3.68 -12.75
C PRO A 309 -11.63 -2.67 -12.06
N GLU A 310 -10.36 -3.01 -11.78
CA GLU A 310 -9.38 -2.11 -11.15
C GLU A 310 -9.25 -0.77 -11.87
N LEU A 311 -9.39 -0.78 -13.19
CA LEU A 311 -9.13 0.40 -14.02
C LEU A 311 -10.16 1.50 -13.74
N SER A 312 -11.43 1.14 -13.75
CA SER A 312 -12.52 2.06 -13.38
C SER A 312 -12.64 2.27 -11.87
N LEU A 313 -12.27 1.28 -11.06
CA LEU A 313 -12.30 1.39 -9.59
C LEU A 313 -11.32 2.47 -9.12
N GLY A 314 -10.05 2.41 -9.56
CA GLY A 314 -9.05 3.39 -9.16
C GLY A 314 -9.40 4.81 -9.63
N ARG A 315 -9.95 4.93 -10.84
CA ARG A 315 -10.44 6.21 -11.38
C ARG A 315 -11.60 6.76 -10.55
N GLU A 316 -12.60 5.93 -10.26
CA GLU A 316 -13.78 6.35 -9.49
C GLU A 316 -13.40 6.81 -8.08
N VAL A 317 -12.50 6.09 -7.40
CA VAL A 317 -12.01 6.50 -6.07
C VAL A 317 -11.29 7.85 -6.16
N ARG A 318 -10.41 8.04 -7.15
CA ARG A 318 -9.68 9.31 -7.32
C ARG A 318 -10.59 10.49 -7.66
N ASP A 319 -11.63 10.28 -8.47
CA ASP A 319 -12.58 11.34 -8.83
C ASP A 319 -13.42 11.80 -7.64
N ARG A 320 -13.64 10.90 -6.67
CA ARG A 320 -14.37 11.19 -5.43
C ARG A 320 -13.49 11.78 -4.34
N ILE A 321 -12.21 11.42 -4.30
CA ILE A 321 -11.20 11.94 -3.35
C ILE A 321 -10.27 12.91 -4.11
N SER A 322 -10.76 14.13 -4.37
CA SER A 322 -10.06 15.09 -5.25
C SER A 322 -9.71 16.40 -4.55
N ILE A 323 -9.01 16.31 -3.42
CA ILE A 323 -8.50 17.45 -2.66
C ILE A 323 -6.97 17.58 -2.86
N PRO A 324 -6.43 18.82 -2.96
CA PRO A 324 -4.99 19.03 -3.13
C PRO A 324 -4.17 18.40 -1.99
N GLY A 325 -3.15 17.62 -2.33
CA GLY A 325 -2.25 17.01 -1.35
C GLY A 325 -2.59 15.57 -0.97
N VAL A 326 -3.65 15.00 -1.54
CA VAL A 326 -3.95 13.57 -1.45
C VAL A 326 -3.63 12.84 -2.75
N GLU A 327 -3.10 11.65 -2.58
CA GLU A 327 -2.74 10.74 -3.66
C GLU A 327 -3.52 9.44 -3.55
N VAL A 328 -3.81 8.81 -4.69
CA VAL A 328 -4.55 7.54 -4.74
C VAL A 328 -3.72 6.49 -5.45
N ALA A 329 -3.74 5.29 -4.89
CA ALA A 329 -3.11 4.12 -5.46
C ALA A 329 -4.03 2.91 -5.42
N VAL A 330 -3.86 1.98 -6.35
CA VAL A 330 -4.51 0.67 -6.35
C VAL A 330 -3.44 -0.41 -6.29
N THR A 331 -3.64 -1.45 -5.49
CA THR A 331 -2.89 -2.69 -5.63
C THR A 331 -3.82 -3.81 -6.10
N LYS A 332 -3.39 -4.56 -7.11
CA LYS A 332 -4.19 -5.63 -7.71
C LYS A 332 -3.47 -6.97 -7.63
N PHE A 333 -4.16 -7.96 -7.09
CA PHE A 333 -3.83 -9.36 -7.32
C PHE A 333 -5.10 -10.20 -7.39
N ALA A 334 -5.22 -11.01 -8.44
CA ALA A 334 -6.39 -11.85 -8.66
C ALA A 334 -6.00 -13.13 -9.39
N HIS A 335 -6.63 -14.25 -9.03
CA HIS A 335 -6.31 -15.56 -9.61
C HIS A 335 -7.57 -16.30 -10.05
N GLY A 336 -7.66 -16.64 -11.34
CA GLY A 336 -8.84 -17.28 -11.91
C GLY A 336 -9.12 -18.67 -11.33
N GLY A 337 -10.40 -18.98 -11.12
CA GLY A 337 -10.83 -20.31 -10.66
C GLY A 337 -10.64 -20.56 -9.16
N THR A 338 -10.32 -19.54 -8.38
CA THR A 338 -10.05 -19.67 -6.94
C THR A 338 -11.30 -19.47 -6.08
N SER A 339 -11.28 -20.10 -4.91
CA SER A 339 -12.35 -20.16 -3.93
C SER A 339 -11.92 -19.58 -2.58
N LEU A 340 -12.87 -19.37 -1.66
CA LEU A 340 -12.56 -18.92 -0.29
C LEU A 340 -12.33 -20.08 0.70
N TYR A 341 -12.66 -21.32 0.33
CA TYR A 341 -12.56 -22.47 1.25
C TYR A 341 -11.27 -23.30 1.09
N ASP A 342 -10.65 -23.27 -0.09
CA ASP A 342 -9.50 -24.12 -0.40
C ASP A 342 -8.21 -23.55 0.22
N PRO A 343 -7.42 -24.35 0.97
CA PRO A 343 -6.14 -23.91 1.52
C PRO A 343 -5.08 -23.55 0.47
N ASP A 344 -5.24 -23.95 -0.79
CA ASP A 344 -4.36 -23.50 -1.86
C ASP A 344 -4.83 -22.15 -2.46
N ASP A 345 -6.04 -21.67 -2.12
CA ASP A 345 -6.65 -20.45 -2.66
C ASP A 345 -6.69 -19.28 -1.64
N TRP A 346 -7.84 -18.61 -1.49
CA TRP A 346 -8.04 -17.38 -0.72
C TRP A 346 -8.43 -17.62 0.74
N LYS A 347 -8.30 -18.86 1.22
CA LYS A 347 -8.69 -19.20 2.58
C LYS A 347 -7.95 -18.33 3.58
N ALA A 348 -8.70 -17.68 4.45
CA ALA A 348 -8.19 -16.92 5.59
C ALA A 348 -8.57 -17.61 6.90
N ASP A 349 -7.82 -17.34 7.96
CA ASP A 349 -8.13 -17.83 9.31
C ASP A 349 -8.77 -16.78 10.23
N GLY A 350 -8.87 -15.53 9.75
CA GLY A 350 -9.48 -14.42 10.49
C GLY A 350 -8.51 -13.64 11.36
N THR A 351 -7.20 -13.89 11.23
CA THR A 351 -6.16 -13.26 12.04
C THR A 351 -5.06 -12.68 11.16
N ALA A 352 -4.15 -11.87 11.72
CA ALA A 352 -2.99 -11.39 10.95
C ALA A 352 -1.89 -12.45 10.76
N ASP A 353 -2.06 -13.67 11.30
CA ASP A 353 -1.07 -14.75 11.20
C ASP A 353 -1.20 -15.49 9.86
N ARG A 354 -0.37 -15.07 8.91
CA ARG A 354 -0.29 -15.67 7.58
C ARG A 354 0.11 -17.13 7.51
N SER A 355 0.57 -17.73 8.61
CA SER A 355 1.08 -19.11 8.56
C SER A 355 -0.03 -20.13 8.30
N ALA A 356 -1.28 -19.81 8.63
CA ALA A 356 -2.46 -20.63 8.38
C ALA A 356 -3.24 -20.24 7.11
N ASP A 357 -2.90 -19.10 6.51
CA ASP A 357 -3.55 -18.56 5.33
C ASP A 357 -3.24 -19.35 4.06
N GLY A 358 -4.21 -19.31 3.15
CA GLY A 358 -4.16 -19.97 1.86
C GLY A 358 -3.09 -19.41 0.95
N ASN A 359 -2.55 -20.25 0.07
CA ASN A 359 -1.37 -19.88 -0.73
C ASN A 359 -1.62 -18.67 -1.64
N ILE A 360 -2.79 -18.57 -2.29
CA ILE A 360 -3.14 -17.40 -3.12
C ILE A 360 -3.38 -16.16 -2.26
N TYR A 361 -4.00 -16.29 -1.08
CA TYR A 361 -4.18 -15.15 -0.17
C TYR A 361 -2.84 -14.59 0.33
N ARG A 362 -1.88 -15.46 0.65
CA ARG A 362 -0.53 -15.04 1.04
C ARG A 362 0.19 -14.24 -0.03
N ILE A 363 0.05 -14.63 -1.29
CA ILE A 363 0.63 -13.86 -2.42
C ILE A 363 -0.07 -12.50 -2.57
N PHE A 364 -1.38 -12.43 -2.34
CA PHE A 364 -2.08 -11.14 -2.27
C PHE A 364 -1.52 -10.25 -1.16
N GLN A 365 -1.34 -10.80 0.05
CA GLN A 365 -0.80 -10.04 1.18
C GLN A 365 0.62 -9.54 0.86
N GLU A 366 1.47 -10.38 0.28
CA GLU A 366 2.80 -10.02 -0.22
C GLU A 366 2.73 -8.87 -1.24
N THR A 367 1.81 -8.95 -2.20
CA THR A 367 1.60 -7.90 -3.22
C THR A 367 1.15 -6.59 -2.60
N ALA A 368 0.26 -6.63 -1.60
CA ALA A 368 -0.17 -5.45 -0.86
C ALA A 368 0.99 -4.79 -0.10
N TRP A 369 1.86 -5.55 0.55
CA TRP A 369 3.05 -5.00 1.20
C TRP A 369 4.09 -4.44 0.24
N ARG A 370 4.27 -5.04 -0.94
CA ARG A 370 5.10 -4.46 -2.01
C ARG A 370 4.55 -3.09 -2.41
N ALA A 371 3.22 -2.95 -2.53
CA ALA A 371 2.58 -1.67 -2.84
C ALA A 371 2.80 -0.63 -1.73
N ILE A 372 2.57 -1.00 -0.46
CA ILE A 372 2.79 -0.11 0.69
C ILE A 372 4.26 0.34 0.72
N ALA A 373 5.22 -0.59 0.51
CA ALA A 373 6.63 -0.27 0.50
C ALA A 373 6.98 0.72 -0.61
N ALA A 374 6.54 0.44 -1.84
CA ALA A 374 6.77 1.30 -2.99
C ALA A 374 6.19 2.72 -2.80
N LEU A 375 4.99 2.81 -2.20
CA LEU A 375 4.33 4.09 -1.95
C LEU A 375 5.06 4.90 -0.87
N ARG A 376 5.47 4.28 0.24
CA ARG A 376 6.23 4.95 1.31
C ARG A 376 7.57 5.51 0.83
N HIS A 377 8.20 4.85 -0.15
CA HIS A 377 9.40 5.36 -0.80
C HIS A 377 9.09 6.48 -1.81
N THR A 378 8.02 6.33 -2.60
CA THR A 378 7.63 7.35 -3.59
C THR A 378 7.16 8.65 -2.93
N TYR A 379 6.56 8.52 -1.75
CA TYR A 379 5.93 9.61 -1.01
C TYR A 379 6.43 9.69 0.44
N PRO A 380 7.70 10.06 0.66
CA PRO A 380 8.32 10.03 1.99
C PRO A 380 7.71 11.01 3.01
N ARG A 381 6.88 11.96 2.55
CA ARG A 381 6.15 12.93 3.39
C ARG A 381 4.67 12.60 3.59
N HIS A 382 4.19 11.46 3.08
CA HIS A 382 2.79 11.08 3.16
C HIS A 382 2.65 9.86 4.04
N ASP A 383 1.58 9.83 4.84
CA ASP A 383 1.12 8.57 5.41
C ASP A 383 0.48 7.72 4.29
N VAL A 384 0.75 6.42 4.31
CA VAL A 384 0.13 5.46 3.41
C VAL A 384 -0.94 4.71 4.18
N GLU A 385 -2.19 4.99 3.85
CA GLU A 385 -3.38 4.44 4.50
C GLU A 385 -4.11 3.50 3.56
N VAL A 386 -4.45 2.31 4.04
CA VAL A 386 -5.29 1.38 3.28
C VAL A 386 -6.75 1.81 3.45
N LEU A 387 -7.31 2.46 2.43
CA LEU A 387 -8.66 2.98 2.46
C LEU A 387 -9.72 1.87 2.46
N GLY A 388 -9.51 0.86 1.61
CA GLY A 388 -10.48 -0.21 1.44
C GLY A 388 -10.03 -1.29 0.47
N MET A 389 -10.86 -2.32 0.35
CA MET A 389 -10.67 -3.45 -0.55
C MET A 389 -11.88 -3.63 -1.45
N GLY A 390 -11.64 -3.68 -2.77
CA GLY A 390 -12.60 -4.14 -3.77
C GLY A 390 -12.45 -5.64 -4.02
N TRP A 391 -13.57 -6.37 -4.00
CA TRP A 391 -13.58 -7.83 -4.09
C TRP A 391 -14.55 -8.36 -5.17
N VAL A 392 -14.06 -9.20 -6.09
CA VAL A 392 -14.90 -9.83 -7.13
C VAL A 392 -14.66 -11.33 -7.18
N GLN A 393 -15.46 -12.09 -6.43
CA GLN A 393 -15.35 -13.54 -6.30
C GLN A 393 -16.67 -14.19 -5.87
N GLY A 394 -16.78 -15.50 -6.06
CA GLY A 394 -17.81 -16.36 -5.49
C GLY A 394 -18.24 -17.46 -6.47
N GLU A 395 -17.87 -17.34 -7.75
CA GLU A 395 -18.33 -18.27 -8.77
C GLU A 395 -17.75 -19.67 -8.55
N SER A 396 -16.48 -19.81 -8.15
CA SER A 396 -15.89 -21.12 -7.85
C SER A 396 -16.58 -21.80 -6.68
N ASP A 397 -16.78 -21.10 -5.55
CA ASP A 397 -17.49 -21.67 -4.40
C ASP A 397 -18.91 -22.14 -4.75
N ALA A 398 -19.63 -21.39 -5.59
CA ALA A 398 -20.94 -21.82 -6.08
C ALA A 398 -20.85 -23.07 -6.98
N LEU A 399 -19.89 -23.10 -7.91
CA LEU A 399 -19.70 -24.22 -8.84
C LEU A 399 -19.18 -25.49 -8.16
N GLU A 400 -18.48 -25.35 -7.04
CA GLU A 400 -17.89 -26.43 -6.25
C GLU A 400 -18.79 -26.92 -5.12
N ASN A 401 -20.01 -26.39 -5.02
CA ASN A 401 -21.02 -26.74 -4.02
C ASN A 401 -20.64 -26.35 -2.58
N ARG A 402 -20.01 -25.18 -2.44
CA ARG A 402 -19.53 -24.62 -1.17
C ARG A 402 -20.34 -23.41 -0.71
N GLY A 403 -21.49 -23.14 -1.32
CA GLY A 403 -22.31 -21.97 -0.99
C GLY A 403 -22.77 -21.92 0.48
N GLN A 404 -22.90 -23.07 1.14
CA GLN A 404 -23.25 -23.11 2.57
C GLN A 404 -22.10 -22.67 3.50
N GLU A 405 -20.85 -22.80 3.05
CA GLU A 405 -19.64 -22.50 3.82
C GLU A 405 -19.16 -21.05 3.56
N TYR A 406 -19.59 -20.45 2.44
CA TYR A 406 -19.13 -19.15 1.95
C TYR A 406 -19.26 -18.01 2.96
N ALA A 407 -20.36 -17.95 3.71
CA ALA A 407 -20.58 -16.86 4.67
C ALA A 407 -19.51 -16.83 5.77
N GLN A 408 -19.10 -18.00 6.27
CA GLN A 408 -18.06 -18.11 7.29
C GLN A 408 -16.71 -17.70 6.68
N HIS A 409 -16.36 -18.26 5.53
CA HIS A 409 -15.07 -17.95 4.90
C HIS A 409 -14.94 -16.49 4.48
N LEU A 410 -16.01 -15.86 3.99
CA LEU A 410 -16.01 -14.43 3.69
C LEU A 410 -15.86 -13.58 4.96
N THR A 411 -16.49 -13.99 6.07
CA THR A 411 -16.35 -13.30 7.36
C THR A 411 -14.91 -13.37 7.87
N ASP A 412 -14.31 -14.57 7.83
CA ASP A 412 -12.92 -14.78 8.25
C ASP A 412 -11.97 -13.97 7.34
N PHE A 413 -12.19 -13.99 6.03
CA PHE A 413 -11.42 -13.21 5.06
C PHE A 413 -11.46 -11.70 5.32
N ILE A 414 -12.64 -11.13 5.58
CA ILE A 414 -12.76 -9.69 5.91
C ILE A 414 -12.07 -9.37 7.23
N ALA A 415 -12.23 -10.22 8.25
CA ALA A 415 -11.58 -10.04 9.55
C ALA A 415 -10.06 -10.06 9.44
N ASP A 416 -9.53 -10.97 8.63
CA ASP A 416 -8.10 -11.13 8.37
C ASP A 416 -7.49 -9.93 7.63
N VAL A 417 -8.14 -9.48 6.54
CA VAL A 417 -7.72 -8.28 5.79
C VAL A 417 -7.60 -7.08 6.74
N ARG A 418 -8.55 -6.92 7.67
CA ARG A 418 -8.52 -5.83 8.67
C ARG A 418 -7.48 -6.04 9.75
N ALA A 419 -7.28 -7.28 10.21
CA ALA A 419 -6.21 -7.60 11.15
C ALA A 419 -4.82 -7.31 10.56
N THR A 420 -4.66 -7.53 9.26
CA THR A 420 -3.40 -7.39 8.53
C THR A 420 -3.12 -5.95 8.06
N PHE A 421 -4.13 -5.25 7.52
CA PHE A 421 -3.95 -3.96 6.85
C PHE A 421 -4.57 -2.75 7.55
N GLY A 422 -5.37 -2.96 8.60
CA GLY A 422 -5.97 -1.91 9.41
C GLY A 422 -7.43 -2.21 9.78
N SER A 423 -7.81 -1.94 11.03
CA SER A 423 -9.16 -2.25 11.54
C SER A 423 -10.28 -1.51 10.80
N ASP A 424 -9.97 -0.35 10.23
CA ASP A 424 -10.94 0.54 9.59
C ASP A 424 -11.00 0.35 8.06
N VAL A 425 -10.28 -0.63 7.52
CA VAL A 425 -10.30 -0.96 6.09
C VAL A 425 -11.73 -1.31 5.67
N THR A 426 -12.25 -0.51 4.75
CA THR A 426 -13.57 -0.72 4.14
C THR A 426 -13.55 -1.93 3.20
N PHE A 427 -14.62 -2.70 3.14
CA PHE A 427 -14.70 -3.86 2.25
C PHE A 427 -15.89 -3.79 1.30
N ALA A 428 -15.65 -3.54 0.02
CA ALA A 428 -16.69 -3.53 -1.01
C ALA A 428 -16.59 -4.77 -1.89
N LEU A 429 -17.68 -5.53 -2.01
CA LEU A 429 -17.74 -6.68 -2.91
C LEU A 429 -18.76 -6.51 -4.03
N SER A 430 -18.48 -7.12 -5.17
CA SER A 430 -19.42 -7.28 -6.26
C SER A 430 -20.18 -8.59 -6.09
N LYS A 431 -21.50 -8.52 -5.92
CA LYS A 431 -22.31 -9.74 -5.80
C LYS A 431 -22.26 -10.59 -7.06
N LEU A 432 -22.43 -11.89 -6.89
CA LEU A 432 -22.65 -12.80 -8.01
C LEU A 432 -23.84 -12.35 -8.87
N SER A 433 -23.71 -12.46 -10.19
CA SER A 433 -24.73 -11.97 -11.10
C SER A 433 -25.71 -13.08 -11.49
N PRO A 434 -27.03 -12.83 -11.42
CA PRO A 434 -28.03 -13.70 -12.03
C PRO A 434 -27.82 -13.89 -13.54
N ASN A 435 -27.17 -12.94 -14.23
CA ASN A 435 -26.90 -13.03 -15.66
C ASN A 435 -25.94 -14.20 -16.00
N GLN A 436 -25.02 -14.54 -15.09
CA GLN A 436 -24.06 -15.63 -15.27
C GLN A 436 -24.72 -17.02 -15.27
N VAL A 437 -25.89 -17.15 -14.63
CA VAL A 437 -26.67 -18.40 -14.55
C VAL A 437 -28.01 -18.36 -15.29
N ALA A 438 -28.33 -17.24 -15.96
CA ALA A 438 -29.59 -17.06 -16.67
C ALA A 438 -29.89 -18.22 -17.65
N GLY A 439 -31.05 -18.86 -17.56
CA GLY A 439 -31.41 -19.98 -18.44
C GLY A 439 -30.66 -21.30 -18.17
N SER A 440 -29.89 -21.39 -17.07
CA SER A 440 -29.43 -22.67 -16.55
C SER A 440 -30.62 -23.54 -16.14
N THR A 441 -30.58 -24.83 -16.45
CA THR A 441 -31.54 -25.84 -15.96
C THR A 441 -30.97 -26.69 -14.83
N ASP A 442 -29.71 -26.45 -14.45
CA ASP A 442 -29.06 -27.15 -13.35
C ASP A 442 -29.55 -26.56 -12.02
N THR A 443 -30.46 -27.29 -11.36
CA THR A 443 -31.09 -26.87 -10.11
C THR A 443 -30.10 -26.78 -8.95
N ASN A 444 -29.06 -27.61 -8.95
CA ASN A 444 -28.05 -27.58 -7.91
C ASN A 444 -27.16 -26.35 -8.07
N ARG A 445 -26.69 -26.08 -9.30
CA ARG A 445 -25.94 -24.85 -9.59
C ARG A 445 -26.71 -23.60 -9.21
N LEU A 446 -28.00 -23.52 -9.54
CA LEU A 446 -28.85 -22.39 -9.17
C LEU A 446 -28.95 -22.23 -7.64
N ALA A 447 -29.19 -23.33 -6.92
CA ALA A 447 -29.26 -23.30 -5.46
C ALA A 447 -27.94 -22.86 -4.80
N GLN A 448 -26.79 -23.34 -5.30
CA GLN A 448 -25.48 -22.92 -4.80
C GLN A 448 -25.19 -21.44 -5.10
N TRP A 449 -25.62 -20.96 -6.26
CA TRP A 449 -25.51 -19.54 -6.63
C TRP A 449 -26.31 -18.64 -5.68
N ASP A 450 -27.55 -19.03 -5.38
CA ASP A 450 -28.41 -18.31 -4.43
C ASP A 450 -27.83 -18.32 -3.02
N LEU A 451 -27.19 -19.42 -2.59
CA LEU A 451 -26.52 -19.51 -1.29
C LEU A 451 -25.33 -18.54 -1.19
N VAL A 452 -24.46 -18.49 -2.20
CA VAL A 452 -23.32 -17.54 -2.21
C VAL A 452 -23.83 -16.09 -2.24
N LEU A 453 -24.85 -15.79 -3.05
CA LEU A 453 -25.44 -14.45 -3.12
C LEU A 453 -26.04 -14.02 -1.77
N ALA A 454 -26.77 -14.92 -1.10
CA ALA A 454 -27.31 -14.66 0.23
C ALA A 454 -26.20 -14.49 1.28
N ALA A 455 -25.10 -15.23 1.16
CA ALA A 455 -23.93 -15.07 2.03
C ALA A 455 -23.27 -13.70 1.84
N GLN A 456 -23.04 -13.28 0.59
CA GLN A 456 -22.50 -11.96 0.25
C GLN A 456 -23.37 -10.82 0.81
N GLU A 457 -24.70 -10.93 0.69
CA GLU A 457 -25.62 -9.93 1.25
C GLU A 457 -25.65 -9.93 2.78
N SER A 458 -25.70 -11.10 3.41
CA SER A 458 -25.82 -11.19 4.88
C SER A 458 -24.55 -10.80 5.62
N VAL A 459 -23.36 -11.15 5.10
CA VAL A 459 -22.08 -10.77 5.69
C VAL A 459 -21.87 -9.26 5.60
N THR A 460 -22.10 -8.66 4.43
CA THR A 460 -21.94 -7.20 4.28
C THR A 460 -22.99 -6.41 5.04
N ALA A 461 -24.24 -6.88 5.12
CA ALA A 461 -25.27 -6.21 5.92
C ALA A 461 -25.02 -6.28 7.44
N ALA A 462 -24.21 -7.24 7.91
CA ALA A 462 -23.83 -7.38 9.31
C ALA A 462 -22.63 -6.51 9.71
N ASP A 463 -21.98 -5.88 8.75
CA ASP A 463 -20.72 -5.17 8.92
C ASP A 463 -20.85 -3.71 8.45
N PRO A 464 -20.77 -2.71 9.34
CA PRO A 464 -20.95 -1.31 8.98
C PRO A 464 -19.86 -0.77 8.05
N ASN A 465 -18.69 -1.42 8.00
CA ASN A 465 -17.56 -1.04 7.14
C ASN A 465 -17.48 -1.94 5.90
N ALA A 466 -18.57 -2.60 5.52
CA ALA A 466 -18.65 -3.40 4.31
C ALA A 466 -19.89 -3.08 3.46
N ALA A 467 -19.75 -3.24 2.15
CA ALA A 467 -20.80 -2.99 1.18
C ALA A 467 -20.83 -4.04 0.07
N ALA A 468 -22.03 -4.34 -0.42
CA ALA A 468 -22.24 -5.25 -1.55
C ALA A 468 -22.93 -4.54 -2.71
N THR A 469 -22.29 -4.52 -3.89
CA THR A 469 -22.83 -3.90 -5.10
C THR A 469 -23.66 -4.90 -5.91
N SER A 470 -24.72 -4.42 -6.57
CA SER A 470 -25.62 -5.23 -7.38
C SER A 470 -25.06 -5.43 -8.78
N THR A 471 -25.13 -6.64 -9.32
CA THR A 471 -24.73 -6.97 -10.70
C THR A 471 -25.90 -7.45 -11.54
N THR A 472 -27.07 -6.84 -11.35
CA THR A 472 -28.32 -7.21 -12.03
C THR A 472 -28.69 -6.27 -13.18
N GLY A 473 -29.32 -6.80 -14.22
CA GLY A 473 -29.77 -6.01 -15.37
C GLY A 473 -28.78 -5.99 -16.54
N ALA A 474 -29.13 -5.22 -17.58
CA ALA A 474 -28.45 -5.29 -18.88
C ALA A 474 -27.03 -4.70 -18.90
N VAL A 475 -26.72 -3.77 -17.97
CA VAL A 475 -25.40 -3.15 -17.87
C VAL A 475 -24.33 -4.17 -17.46
N TYR A 476 -24.70 -5.13 -16.60
CA TYR A 476 -23.82 -6.22 -16.15
C TYR A 476 -23.90 -7.44 -17.08
N SER A 477 -23.82 -7.18 -18.39
CA SER A 477 -23.85 -8.23 -19.40
C SER A 477 -22.65 -9.19 -19.29
N VAL A 478 -22.89 -10.45 -19.59
CA VAL A 478 -21.89 -11.51 -19.58
C VAL A 478 -21.47 -11.91 -21.00
N SER A 479 -20.29 -12.48 -21.13
CA SER A 479 -19.66 -12.93 -22.37
C SER A 479 -20.28 -14.25 -22.89
N ALA A 480 -21.62 -14.32 -22.91
CA ALA A 480 -22.37 -15.44 -23.46
C ALA A 480 -22.19 -15.52 -24.98
N GLY A 481 -21.67 -16.67 -25.45
CA GLY A 481 -21.35 -16.86 -26.87
C GLY A 481 -19.95 -16.41 -27.27
N TYR A 482 -19.14 -15.93 -26.31
CA TYR A 482 -17.74 -15.59 -26.51
C TYR A 482 -16.84 -16.66 -25.89
N ASP A 483 -15.56 -16.67 -26.28
CA ASP A 483 -14.58 -17.66 -25.81
C ASP A 483 -14.24 -17.52 -24.33
N GLU A 484 -14.38 -16.32 -23.76
CA GLU A 484 -14.34 -16.05 -22.34
C GLU A 484 -15.34 -16.94 -21.60
N GLY A 485 -16.53 -17.13 -22.17
CA GLY A 485 -17.61 -17.91 -21.61
C GLY A 485 -18.54 -17.10 -20.72
N LYS A 486 -19.76 -17.62 -20.54
CA LYS A 486 -20.88 -16.94 -19.88
C LYS A 486 -20.65 -16.58 -18.40
N LEU A 487 -19.65 -17.17 -17.76
CA LEU A 487 -19.28 -16.83 -16.39
C LEU A 487 -18.51 -15.52 -16.28
N HIS A 488 -18.00 -14.98 -17.39
CA HIS A 488 -17.23 -13.74 -17.38
C HIS A 488 -18.05 -12.55 -17.85
N PHE A 489 -17.77 -11.37 -17.30
CA PHE A 489 -18.39 -10.12 -17.70
C PHE A 489 -17.79 -9.55 -18.99
N THR A 490 -18.59 -8.79 -19.74
CA THR A 490 -18.08 -8.02 -20.89
C THR A 490 -17.26 -6.81 -20.44
N SER A 491 -16.48 -6.19 -21.34
CA SER A 491 -15.68 -4.99 -21.03
C SER A 491 -16.50 -3.88 -20.36
N GLY A 492 -17.69 -3.58 -20.89
CA GLY A 492 -18.55 -2.54 -20.32
C GLY A 492 -19.08 -2.89 -18.93
N ALA A 493 -19.39 -4.16 -18.69
CA ALA A 493 -19.82 -4.64 -17.37
C ALA A 493 -18.68 -4.60 -16.34
N LEU A 494 -17.45 -4.95 -16.74
CA LEU A 494 -16.27 -4.83 -15.85
C LEU A 494 -16.01 -3.38 -15.44
N LEU A 495 -16.16 -2.43 -16.38
CA LEU A 495 -16.06 -1.00 -16.08
C LEU A 495 -17.15 -0.55 -15.10
N GLN A 496 -18.39 -1.03 -15.26
CA GLN A 496 -19.47 -0.69 -14.33
C GLN A 496 -19.19 -1.26 -12.93
N ILE A 497 -18.76 -2.53 -12.84
CA ILE A 497 -18.41 -3.16 -11.56
C ILE A 497 -17.33 -2.35 -10.84
N GLY A 498 -16.29 -1.89 -11.55
CA GLY A 498 -15.24 -1.10 -10.94
C GLY A 498 -15.75 0.26 -10.43
N ARG A 499 -16.60 0.96 -11.18
CA ARG A 499 -17.23 2.21 -10.70
C ARG A 499 -18.10 1.96 -9.47
N ASP A 500 -18.90 0.91 -9.47
CA ASP A 500 -19.77 0.61 -8.33
C ASP A 500 -18.95 0.27 -7.08
N LEU A 501 -17.86 -0.48 -7.23
CA LEU A 501 -16.94 -0.79 -6.13
C LEU A 501 -16.23 0.46 -5.61
N GLY A 502 -15.69 1.30 -6.50
CA GLY A 502 -15.02 2.53 -6.10
C GLY A 502 -15.95 3.48 -5.35
N ALA A 503 -17.18 3.66 -5.86
CA ALA A 503 -18.20 4.44 -5.19
C ALA A 503 -18.58 3.86 -3.82
N ALA A 504 -18.73 2.53 -3.72
CA ALA A 504 -19.05 1.86 -2.47
C ALA A 504 -17.92 2.01 -1.43
N ILE A 505 -16.65 1.95 -1.84
CA ILE A 505 -15.49 2.12 -0.95
C ILE A 505 -15.51 3.51 -0.33
N VAL A 506 -15.60 4.57 -1.14
CA VAL A 506 -15.59 5.96 -0.64
C VAL A 506 -16.84 6.26 0.20
N ALA A 507 -18.01 5.77 -0.22
CA ALA A 507 -19.24 5.98 0.54
C ALA A 507 -19.24 5.29 1.91
N THR A 508 -18.61 4.12 2.01
CA THR A 508 -18.59 3.33 3.25
C THR A 508 -17.45 3.74 4.18
N SER A 509 -16.34 4.25 3.64
CA SER A 509 -15.20 4.70 4.47
C SER A 509 -15.52 5.93 5.29
N GLY A 510 -16.51 6.74 4.89
CA GLY A 510 -16.84 7.99 5.57
C GLY A 510 -15.68 8.99 5.55
N ILE A 511 -14.80 8.86 4.55
CA ILE A 511 -13.64 9.72 4.38
C ILE A 511 -14.09 11.18 4.17
N ASP A 512 -13.40 12.09 4.86
CA ASP A 512 -13.57 13.53 4.85
C ASP A 512 -12.15 14.10 4.69
N THR A 513 -11.77 14.39 3.46
CA THR A 513 -10.38 14.62 3.09
C THR A 513 -9.91 16.03 3.45
N ASP A 514 -10.79 17.02 3.51
CA ASP A 514 -10.44 18.38 3.95
C ASP A 514 -10.73 18.65 5.44
N GLY A 515 -11.38 17.70 6.10
CA GLY A 515 -11.58 17.67 7.55
C GLY A 515 -12.59 18.69 8.03
N ASP A 516 -13.52 19.11 7.16
CA ASP A 516 -14.53 20.12 7.47
C ASP A 516 -15.79 19.53 8.14
N GLY A 517 -15.91 18.21 8.20
CA GLY A 517 -17.02 17.48 8.77
C GLY A 517 -18.08 17.03 7.76
N LEU A 518 -17.86 17.24 6.47
CA LEU A 518 -18.66 16.73 5.36
C LEU A 518 -17.91 15.56 4.69
N PRO A 519 -18.50 14.35 4.56
CA PRO A 519 -17.81 13.25 3.88
C PRO A 519 -17.69 13.48 2.37
N ASP A 520 -16.53 13.16 1.79
CA ASP A 520 -16.23 13.29 0.34
C ASP A 520 -17.33 12.68 -0.55
N ALA A 521 -17.86 11.53 -0.13
CA ALA A 521 -18.91 10.83 -0.87
C ALA A 521 -20.23 11.62 -0.95
N TRP A 522 -20.57 12.34 0.12
CA TRP A 522 -21.76 13.19 0.19
C TRP A 522 -21.55 14.42 -0.70
N GLU A 523 -20.42 15.11 -0.53
CA GLU A 523 -20.10 16.32 -1.30
C GLU A 523 -20.04 16.05 -2.81
N HIS A 524 -19.37 14.97 -3.22
CA HIS A 524 -19.29 14.58 -4.64
C HIS A 524 -20.67 14.27 -5.24
N GLY A 525 -21.63 13.82 -4.43
CA GLY A 525 -23.00 13.57 -4.86
C GLY A 525 -23.73 14.83 -5.34
N PHE A 526 -23.41 15.99 -4.75
CA PHE A 526 -24.09 17.26 -5.00
C PHE A 526 -23.25 18.27 -5.81
N ALA A 527 -21.93 18.25 -5.66
CA ALA A 527 -21.01 19.18 -6.30
C ALA A 527 -19.83 18.46 -6.99
N PRO A 528 -20.08 17.55 -7.95
CA PRO A 528 -19.03 16.81 -8.63
C PRO A 528 -18.07 17.75 -9.39
N GLY A 529 -16.76 17.56 -9.18
CA GLY A 529 -15.71 18.36 -9.84
C GLY A 529 -15.41 19.72 -9.19
N THR A 530 -15.94 19.97 -8.00
CA THR A 530 -15.51 21.08 -7.13
C THR A 530 -14.44 20.60 -6.14
N ALA A 531 -13.91 21.50 -5.30
CA ALA A 531 -12.93 21.16 -4.28
C ALA A 531 -13.56 20.62 -2.97
N GLY A 532 -14.87 20.34 -2.97
CA GLY A 532 -15.68 20.12 -1.77
C GLY A 532 -16.79 21.18 -1.65
N LEU A 533 -17.83 20.86 -0.89
CA LEU A 533 -18.76 21.84 -0.32
C LEU A 533 -18.11 22.47 0.91
N SER A 534 -18.82 23.31 1.66
CA SER A 534 -18.28 23.78 2.95
C SER A 534 -19.42 23.88 3.95
N PRO A 535 -19.25 23.44 5.20
CA PRO A 535 -20.36 23.32 6.16
C PRO A 535 -21.01 24.65 6.50
N GLU A 536 -20.30 25.78 6.34
CA GLU A 536 -20.82 27.14 6.49
C GLU A 536 -21.30 27.82 5.20
N ALA A 537 -21.08 27.19 4.04
CA ALA A 537 -21.64 27.66 2.77
C ALA A 537 -23.14 27.33 2.67
N ASP A 538 -23.77 27.88 1.66
CA ASP A 538 -25.20 27.75 1.34
C ASP A 538 -25.23 27.58 -0.19
N PHE A 539 -24.99 26.34 -0.64
CA PHE A 539 -24.66 26.03 -2.03
C PHE A 539 -25.79 26.40 -2.99
N ASP A 540 -27.06 26.24 -2.56
CA ASP A 540 -28.24 26.57 -3.35
C ASP A 540 -28.86 27.96 -3.03
N GLY A 541 -28.43 28.60 -1.95
CA GLY A 541 -28.84 29.95 -1.57
C GLY A 541 -30.21 30.02 -0.86
N ASP A 542 -30.68 28.93 -0.25
CA ASP A 542 -31.97 28.86 0.44
C ASP A 542 -31.92 29.40 1.89
N GLY A 543 -30.71 29.61 2.42
CA GLY A 543 -30.45 30.14 3.75
C GLY A 543 -30.23 29.10 4.85
N VAL A 544 -30.20 27.81 4.51
CA VAL A 544 -29.69 26.70 5.32
C VAL A 544 -28.24 26.42 4.90
N THR A 545 -27.35 26.11 5.84
CA THR A 545 -25.96 25.83 5.45
C THR A 545 -25.77 24.37 5.02
N ASP A 546 -24.81 24.09 4.14
CA ASP A 546 -24.53 22.73 3.65
C ASP A 546 -24.33 21.73 4.83
N GLY A 547 -23.72 22.19 5.92
CA GLY A 547 -23.54 21.39 7.15
C GLY A 547 -24.81 21.19 7.99
N GLU A 548 -25.81 22.06 7.89
CA GLU A 548 -27.16 21.82 8.42
C GLU A 548 -27.93 20.83 7.56
N GLU A 549 -27.77 20.90 6.24
CA GLU A 549 -28.41 20.00 5.29
C GLU A 549 -27.88 18.58 5.41
N TYR A 550 -26.55 18.41 5.51
CA TYR A 550 -25.94 17.13 5.80
C TYR A 550 -26.51 16.48 7.07
N ARG A 551 -26.63 17.26 8.16
CA ARG A 551 -27.17 16.77 9.45
C ARG A 551 -28.65 16.47 9.42
N THR A 552 -29.41 17.11 8.53
CA THR A 552 -30.87 16.93 8.43
C THR A 552 -31.29 16.03 7.28
N GLY A 553 -30.34 15.61 6.43
CA GLY A 553 -30.55 14.73 5.29
C GLY A 553 -31.31 15.40 4.14
N THR A 554 -31.13 16.71 3.96
CA THR A 554 -31.68 17.48 2.83
C THR A 554 -30.64 17.68 1.73
N ASP A 555 -31.09 18.00 0.52
CA ASP A 555 -30.27 18.18 -0.68
C ASP A 555 -29.70 19.62 -0.80
N PRO A 556 -28.37 19.82 -0.64
CA PRO A 556 -27.75 21.15 -0.69
C PRO A 556 -27.75 21.80 -2.07
N ALA A 557 -28.21 21.09 -3.11
CA ALA A 557 -28.38 21.60 -4.45
C ALA A 557 -29.87 21.87 -4.80
N ASP A 558 -30.81 21.67 -3.88
CA ASP A 558 -32.25 21.89 -4.08
C ASP A 558 -32.86 22.84 -3.03
N PRO A 559 -33.09 24.14 -3.36
CA PRO A 559 -33.56 25.16 -2.41
C PRO A 559 -35.01 24.95 -1.94
N ASP A 560 -35.67 23.89 -2.41
CA ASP A 560 -36.98 23.45 -1.96
C ASP A 560 -36.97 22.25 -1.01
N ASP A 561 -35.86 21.51 -0.93
CA ASP A 561 -35.67 20.38 -0.02
C ASP A 561 -35.21 20.85 1.36
N ARG A 562 -36.18 21.09 2.23
CA ARG A 562 -35.95 21.61 3.57
C ARG A 562 -36.76 20.87 4.60
N LEU A 563 -36.20 20.74 5.81
CA LEU A 563 -36.90 20.11 6.92
C LEU A 563 -38.15 20.92 7.30
N ARG A 564 -39.34 20.40 6.95
CA ARG A 564 -40.63 21.04 7.25
C ARG A 564 -41.28 20.43 8.49
N ILE A 565 -41.27 21.15 9.61
CA ILE A 565 -42.05 20.77 10.80
C ILE A 565 -43.51 21.22 10.62
N ARG A 566 -44.44 20.26 10.43
CA ARG A 566 -45.89 20.52 10.43
C ARG A 566 -46.45 20.37 11.84
N ARG A 567 -47.14 21.40 12.34
CA ARG A 567 -47.85 21.34 13.62
C ARG A 567 -49.31 20.96 13.37
N ASP A 568 -49.66 19.71 13.62
CA ASP A 568 -51.07 19.29 13.62
C ASP A 568 -51.75 19.84 14.88
N SER A 569 -52.60 20.85 14.69
CA SER A 569 -53.40 21.40 15.77
C SER A 569 -54.61 20.49 15.99
N ALA A 570 -54.53 19.58 16.97
CA ALA A 570 -55.70 18.87 17.45
C ALA A 570 -56.69 19.89 18.02
N SER A 571 -57.88 19.98 17.44
CA SER A 571 -58.96 20.85 17.89
C SER A 571 -59.26 20.57 19.36
N THR A 572 -59.10 21.58 20.22
CA THR A 572 -59.56 21.56 21.61
C THR A 572 -61.07 21.35 21.63
N GLY A 573 -61.52 20.13 21.91
CA GLY A 573 -62.89 19.89 22.35
C GLY A 573 -63.10 20.62 23.68
N SER A 574 -64.04 21.57 23.71
CA SER A 574 -64.46 22.22 24.94
C SER A 574 -65.15 21.20 25.84
N TRP A 575 -64.79 21.23 27.12
CA TRP A 575 -65.31 20.41 28.23
C TRP A 575 -66.83 20.30 28.30
#